data_AF-A0A969X0I8-F1
#
_entry.id   AF-A0A969X0I8-F1
#
_cell.length_a   1.000
_cell.length_b   1.000
_cell.length_c   1.000
_cell.angle_alpha   90.00
_cell.angle_beta   90.00
_cell.angle_gamma   90.00
#
_symmetry.space_group_name_H-M   'P 1'
#
loop_
_entity.id
_entity.type
_entity.pdbx_description
1 polymer ?
#
loop_
_entity_poly.entity_id
_entity_poly.type
_entity_poly.pdbx_seq_one_letter_code
_entity_poly.pdbx_strand_id
1 'polypeptide(L)'
;MRTVADCKILEKTEVSPSILRFVLENEIIARHSQPGQFVNVKVLDSLDPLLRRPFSVHSANPEDGTFSLLFDVIGRGTMLLAQYNEGDVVSVVGPLGTAFDLGNSQNSMHILVAGGCGAAPLHF
;
A
#
# COMPACT_ATOMS: atom_id res chain seq x y z
N MET A 1 -11.04 -10.58 5.23
CA MET A 1 -10.51 -10.68 6.61
C MET A 1 -9.65 -9.45 6.87
N ARG A 2 -9.74 -8.81 8.04
CA ARG A 2 -8.85 -7.70 8.43
C ARG A 2 -7.83 -8.23 9.43
N THR A 3 -6.55 -7.91 9.27
CA THR A 3 -5.49 -8.37 10.17
C THR A 3 -4.57 -7.23 10.61
N VAL A 4 -3.89 -7.42 11.73
CA VAL A 4 -2.72 -6.65 12.14
C VAL A 4 -1.53 -7.57 11.97
N ALA A 5 -0.54 -7.15 11.19
CA ALA A 5 0.62 -7.99 10.90
C ALA A 5 1.89 -7.16 10.77
N ASP A 6 3.00 -7.76 11.19
CA ASP A 6 4.33 -7.24 10.92
C ASP A 6 4.76 -7.75 9.53
N CYS A 7 5.06 -6.81 8.64
CA CYS A 7 5.34 -7.08 7.23
C CYS A 7 6.79 -6.69 6.93
N LYS A 8 7.57 -7.63 6.41
CA LYS A 8 8.95 -7.39 6.00
C LYS A 8 8.97 -6.64 4.67
N ILE A 9 9.81 -5.61 4.56
CA ILE A 9 10.07 -4.92 3.30
C ILE A 9 11.05 -5.77 2.51
N LEU A 10 10.59 -6.28 1.36
CA LEU A 10 11.38 -7.09 0.45
C LEU A 10 12.13 -6.25 -0.58
N GLU A 11 11.52 -5.15 -0.99
CA GLU A 11 12.09 -4.26 -2.01
C GLU A 11 11.73 -2.80 -1.70
N LYS A 12 12.68 -1.89 -1.92
CA LYS A 12 12.47 -0.44 -1.90
C LYS A 12 12.98 0.18 -3.19
N THR A 13 12.06 0.76 -3.97
CA THR A 13 12.40 1.45 -5.22
C THR A 13 12.02 2.93 -5.12
N GLU A 14 12.90 3.84 -5.54
CA GLU A 14 12.52 5.21 -5.86
C GLU A 14 12.02 5.27 -7.31
N VAL A 15 10.72 5.53 -7.48
CA VAL A 15 10.06 5.52 -8.80
C VAL A 15 10.23 6.86 -9.51
N SER A 16 10.23 7.94 -8.74
CA SER A 16 10.52 9.31 -9.17
C SER A 16 11.01 10.09 -7.96
N PRO A 17 11.51 11.34 -8.12
CA PRO A 17 11.82 12.18 -6.97
C PRO A 17 10.65 12.20 -6.00
N SER A 18 10.94 11.92 -4.72
CA SER A 18 10.01 11.81 -3.59
C SER A 18 8.96 10.70 -3.63
N ILE A 19 8.84 9.89 -4.69
CA ILE A 19 7.89 8.78 -4.75
C ILE A 19 8.61 7.45 -4.55
N LEU A 20 8.26 6.74 -3.49
CA LEU A 20 8.81 5.44 -3.15
C LEU A 20 7.78 4.34 -3.35
N ARG A 21 8.25 3.17 -3.77
CA ARG A 21 7.51 1.92 -3.82
C ARG A 21 8.13 0.92 -2.87
N PHE A 22 7.32 0.36 -1.97
CA PHE A 22 7.73 -0.75 -1.10
C PHE A 22 7.01 -2.02 -1.54
N VAL A 23 7.73 -3.14 -1.62
CA VAL A 23 7.14 -4.49 -1.69
C VAL A 23 7.24 -5.10 -0.31
N LEU A 24 6.11 -5.61 0.19
CA LEU A 24 5.96 -6.12 1.54
C LEU A 24 5.49 -7.58 1.53
N GLU A 25 6.05 -8.38 2.42
CA GLU A 25 5.69 -9.78 2.62
C GLU A 25 4.54 -9.90 3.62
N ASN A 26 3.38 -10.38 3.16
CA ASN A 26 2.30 -10.87 4.01
C ASN A 26 1.23 -11.61 3.20
N GLU A 27 1.14 -12.93 3.35
CA GLU A 27 0.20 -13.77 2.59
C GLU A 27 -1.27 -13.38 2.78
N ILE A 28 -1.67 -13.00 4.00
CA ILE A 28 -3.07 -12.69 4.31
C ILE A 28 -3.46 -11.39 3.61
N ILE A 29 -2.64 -10.35 3.69
CA ILE A 29 -2.92 -9.07 3.04
C ILE A 29 -2.87 -9.24 1.52
N ALA A 30 -1.84 -9.91 0.99
CA ALA A 30 -1.70 -10.16 -0.44
C ALA A 30 -2.92 -10.90 -1.02
N ARG A 31 -3.36 -11.98 -0.37
CA ARG A 31 -4.47 -12.81 -0.86
C ARG A 31 -5.84 -12.13 -0.80
N HIS A 32 -6.06 -11.23 0.17
CA HIS A 32 -7.39 -10.66 0.42
C HIS A 32 -7.53 -9.21 -0.05
N SER A 33 -6.46 -8.57 -0.51
CA SER A 33 -6.54 -7.21 -1.05
C SER A 33 -7.28 -7.22 -2.38
N GLN A 34 -8.06 -6.17 -2.62
CA GLN A 34 -8.77 -5.92 -3.87
C GLN A 34 -8.51 -4.49 -4.35
N PRO A 35 -8.69 -4.18 -5.64
CA PRO A 35 -8.52 -2.82 -6.17
C PRO A 35 -9.32 -1.79 -5.37
N GLY A 36 -8.71 -0.64 -5.09
CA GLY A 36 -9.34 0.44 -4.32
C GLY A 36 -9.25 0.29 -2.79
N GLN A 37 -8.74 -0.83 -2.29
CA GLN A 37 -8.47 -0.99 -0.86
C GLN A 37 -7.15 -0.36 -0.43
N PHE A 38 -7.01 -0.16 0.87
CA PHE A 38 -5.84 0.47 1.49
C PHE A 38 -5.41 -0.28 2.76
N VAL A 39 -4.23 0.05 3.26
CA VAL A 39 -3.70 -0.44 4.54
C VAL A 39 -3.27 0.74 5.42
N ASN A 40 -3.22 0.52 6.73
CA ASN A 40 -2.72 1.48 7.70
C ASN A 40 -1.35 1.07 8.25
N VAL A 41 -0.31 1.83 7.93
CA VAL A 41 1.08 1.55 8.30
C VAL A 41 1.48 2.34 9.55
N LYS A 42 2.02 1.66 10.57
CA LYS A 42 2.66 2.33 11.73
C LYS A 42 4.11 2.60 11.37
N VAL A 43 4.48 3.87 11.40
CA VAL A 43 5.80 4.33 10.92
C VAL A 43 6.84 4.49 12.05
N LEU A 44 6.38 4.57 13.29
CA LEU A 44 7.23 4.68 14.48
C LEU A 44 6.47 4.22 15.72
N ASP A 45 7.16 3.62 16.69
CA ASP A 45 6.61 3.37 18.03
C ASP A 45 6.82 4.57 18.93
N SER A 46 6.05 5.64 18.69
CA SER A 46 6.10 6.87 19.48
C SER A 46 4.74 7.58 19.51
N LEU A 47 4.64 8.62 20.33
CA LEU A 47 3.48 9.52 20.34
C LEU A 47 3.49 10.55 19.20
N ASP A 48 4.60 10.70 18.47
CA ASP A 48 4.71 11.65 17.36
C ASP A 48 5.52 11.09 16.17
N PRO A 49 4.86 10.51 15.14
CA PRO A 49 3.41 10.50 14.93
C PRO A 49 2.67 9.34 15.61
N LEU A 50 1.63 9.63 16.39
CA LEU A 50 0.78 8.62 17.04
C LEU A 50 -0.01 7.75 16.06
N LEU A 51 -0.62 8.38 15.03
CA LEU A 51 -1.55 7.70 14.14
C LEU A 51 -0.82 6.96 13.00
N ARG A 52 -1.40 5.85 12.55
CA ARG A 52 -0.97 5.13 11.35
C ARG A 52 -1.23 5.96 10.09
N ARG A 53 -0.48 5.68 9.03
CA ARG A 53 -0.63 6.32 7.71
C ARG A 53 -1.43 5.40 6.77
N PRO A 54 -2.55 5.85 6.22
CA PRO A 54 -3.28 5.08 5.22
C PRO A 54 -2.57 5.17 3.87
N PHE A 55 -2.33 4.03 3.23
CA PHE A 55 -1.80 3.94 1.87
C PHE A 55 -2.60 2.94 1.06
N SER A 56 -2.96 3.32 -0.17
CA SER A 56 -3.58 2.40 -1.12
C SER A 56 -2.69 1.19 -1.35
N VAL A 57 -3.29 0.01 -1.49
CA VAL A 57 -2.57 -1.16 -2.01
C VAL A 57 -2.35 -0.89 -3.50
N HIS A 58 -1.08 -0.76 -3.90
CA HIS A 58 -0.69 -0.47 -5.27
C HIS A 58 -0.79 -1.71 -6.17
N SER A 59 -0.41 -2.87 -5.64
CA SER A 59 -0.61 -4.18 -6.25
C SER A 59 -0.58 -5.28 -5.19
N ALA A 60 -1.11 -6.46 -5.50
CA ALA A 60 -1.01 -7.64 -4.66
C ALA A 60 -0.71 -8.88 -5.52
N ASN A 61 0.26 -9.69 -5.09
CA ASN A 61 0.56 -10.99 -5.68
C ASN A 61 0.31 -12.11 -4.64
N PRO A 62 -0.84 -12.80 -4.70
CA PRO A 62 -1.17 -13.89 -3.80
C PRO A 62 -0.26 -15.11 -3.92
N GLU A 63 0.37 -15.35 -5.07
CA GLU A 63 1.28 -16.48 -5.30
C GLU A 63 2.61 -16.27 -4.57
N ASP A 64 3.15 -15.05 -4.67
CA ASP A 64 4.37 -14.65 -3.97
C ASP A 64 4.13 -14.26 -2.50
N GLY A 65 2.86 -14.14 -2.09
CA GLY A 65 2.50 -13.68 -0.74
C GLY A 65 2.87 -12.21 -0.49
N THR A 66 2.95 -11.38 -1.54
CA THR A 66 3.42 -9.99 -1.45
C THR A 66 2.35 -8.97 -1.84
N PHE A 67 2.48 -7.76 -1.32
CA PHE A 67 1.72 -6.60 -1.77
C PHE A 67 2.64 -5.38 -1.82
N SER A 68 2.25 -4.36 -2.58
CA SER A 68 3.06 -3.16 -2.70
C SER A 68 2.31 -1.90 -2.28
N LEU A 69 3.08 -0.92 -1.83
CA LEU A 69 2.63 0.44 -1.52
C LEU A 69 3.39 1.41 -2.42
N LEU A 70 2.71 2.46 -2.88
CA LEU A 70 3.31 3.58 -3.59
C LEU A 70 2.91 4.87 -2.86
N PHE A 71 3.88 5.69 -2.46
CA PHE A 71 3.61 6.88 -1.67
C PHE A 71 4.63 8.00 -1.91
N ASP A 72 4.17 9.23 -1.68
CA ASP A 72 4.97 10.46 -1.80
C ASP A 72 5.52 10.89 -0.43
N VAL A 73 6.78 11.34 -0.40
CA VAL A 73 7.49 11.77 0.80
C VAL A 73 7.25 13.26 1.05
N ILE A 74 6.03 13.59 1.50
CA ILE A 74 5.56 14.98 1.68
C ILE A 74 5.29 15.40 3.14
N GLY A 75 5.70 14.60 4.14
CA GLY A 75 5.52 14.98 5.55
C GLY A 75 6.19 14.05 6.55
N ARG A 76 6.12 14.39 7.85
CA ARG A 76 6.84 13.66 8.92
C ARG A 76 6.63 12.15 8.88
N GLY A 77 5.38 11.70 8.74
CA GLY A 77 5.06 10.27 8.72
C GLY A 77 5.67 9.52 7.54
N THR A 78 5.64 10.10 6.34
CA THR A 78 6.24 9.50 5.14
C THR A 78 7.75 9.66 5.09
N MET A 79 8.32 10.73 5.65
CA MET A 79 9.77 10.89 5.84
C MET A 79 10.34 9.82 6.78
N LEU A 80 9.65 9.51 7.87
CA LEU A 80 10.03 8.42 8.78
C LEU A 80 9.93 7.07 8.06
N LEU A 81 8.84 6.81 7.35
CA LEU A 81 8.67 5.57 6.59
C LEU A 81 9.74 5.41 5.49
N ALA A 82 10.12 6.50 4.83
CA ALA A 82 11.14 6.52 3.79
C ALA A 82 12.55 6.16 4.31
N GLN A 83 12.79 6.18 5.61
CA GLN A 83 14.07 5.77 6.21
C GLN A 83 14.21 4.25 6.34
N TYR A 84 13.11 3.50 6.28
CA TYR A 84 13.14 2.04 6.30
C TYR A 84 13.78 1.51 5.00
N ASN A 85 14.45 0.37 5.10
CA ASN A 85 15.16 -0.29 4.02
C ASN A 85 14.69 -1.74 3.86
N GLU A 86 15.19 -2.39 2.81
CA GLU A 86 14.97 -3.81 2.59
C GLU A 86 15.45 -4.62 3.80
N GLY A 87 14.63 -5.58 4.22
CA GLY A 87 14.86 -6.37 5.43
C GLY A 87 14.19 -5.81 6.68
N ASP A 88 13.88 -4.51 6.74
CA ASP A 88 13.16 -3.93 7.88
C ASP A 88 11.71 -4.40 7.93
N VAL A 89 11.10 -4.27 9.10
CA VAL A 89 9.74 -4.73 9.37
C VAL A 89 8.85 -3.56 9.79
N VAL A 90 7.66 -3.47 9.18
CA VAL A 90 6.66 -2.45 9.50
C VAL A 90 5.35 -3.09 9.92
N SER A 91 4.71 -2.53 10.96
CA SER A 91 3.40 -2.99 11.41
C SER A 91 2.30 -2.41 10.51
N VAL A 92 1.48 -3.28 9.93
CA VAL A 92 0.42 -2.95 8.97
C VAL A 92 -0.93 -3.48 9.47
N VAL A 93 -1.98 -2.67 9.26
CA VAL A 93 -3.37 -3.11 9.45
C VAL A 93 -4.06 -3.12 8.08
N GLY A 94 -4.54 -4.28 7.65
CA GLY A 94 -5.11 -4.40 6.31
C GLY A 94 -5.63 -5.79 5.94
N PRO A 95 -6.18 -5.92 4.72
CA PRO A 95 -6.66 -4.83 3.87
C PRO A 95 -7.90 -4.14 4.48
N LEU A 96 -8.12 -2.86 4.18
CA LEU A 96 -9.20 -2.01 4.67
C LEU A 96 -9.94 -1.32 3.50
N GLY A 97 -11.14 -0.82 3.78
CA GLY A 97 -11.98 -0.15 2.79
C GLY A 97 -12.82 -1.11 1.95
N THR A 98 -13.63 -0.52 1.07
CA THR A 98 -14.48 -1.23 0.10
C THR A 98 -13.76 -1.22 -1.25
N ALA A 99 -13.74 -2.36 -1.92
CA ALA A 99 -13.14 -2.47 -3.25
C ALA A 99 -13.92 -1.66 -4.29
N PHE A 100 -13.27 -1.36 -5.42
CA PHE A 100 -13.98 -0.82 -6.58
C PHE A 100 -15.01 -1.82 -7.10
N ASP A 101 -16.20 -1.31 -7.42
CA ASP A 101 -17.19 -2.08 -8.18
C ASP A 101 -16.77 -2.09 -9.64
N LEU A 102 -16.31 -3.24 -10.13
CA LEU A 102 -15.88 -3.41 -11.51
C LEU A 102 -17.07 -3.67 -12.45
N GLY A 103 -18.28 -3.87 -11.90
CA GLY A 103 -19.49 -4.16 -12.67
C GLY A 103 -19.41 -5.47 -13.47
N ASN A 104 -20.48 -5.74 -14.24
CA ASN A 104 -20.59 -6.90 -15.14
C ASN A 104 -20.88 -6.46 -16.59
N SER A 105 -20.23 -5.40 -17.05
CA SER A 105 -20.48 -4.87 -18.39
C SER A 105 -19.43 -5.35 -19.37
N GLN A 106 -19.65 -6.52 -19.97
CA GLN A 106 -18.85 -7.03 -21.09
C GLN A 106 -18.76 -6.06 -22.28
N ASN A 107 -19.58 -4.99 -22.31
CA ASN A 107 -19.67 -3.99 -23.38
C ASN A 107 -19.60 -2.52 -22.90
N SER A 108 -19.02 -2.21 -21.73
CA SER A 108 -18.82 -0.81 -21.32
C SER A 108 -17.35 -0.41 -21.34
N MET A 109 -17.10 0.82 -21.81
CA MET A 109 -15.78 1.43 -21.75
C MET A 109 -15.58 2.06 -20.37
N HIS A 110 -14.58 1.59 -19.64
CA HIS A 110 -14.17 2.20 -18.37
C HIS A 110 -13.10 3.26 -18.63
N ILE A 111 -13.27 4.46 -18.05
CA ILE A 111 -12.29 5.54 -18.14
C ILE A 111 -11.69 5.74 -16.75
N LEU A 112 -10.36 5.62 -16.66
CA LEU A 112 -9.61 5.86 -15.44
C LEU A 112 -8.88 7.20 -15.55
N VAL A 113 -9.00 8.03 -14.52
CA VAL A 113 -8.30 9.32 -14.42
C VAL A 113 -7.60 9.37 -13.07
N ALA A 114 -6.30 9.63 -13.09
CA ALA A 114 -5.46 9.71 -11.90
C ALA A 114 -4.44 10.84 -12.02
N GLY A 115 -3.97 11.32 -10.87
CA GLY A 115 -2.89 12.30 -10.78
C GLY A 115 -1.99 12.00 -9.58
N GLY A 116 -0.67 12.08 -9.79
CA GLY A 116 0.34 11.79 -8.77
C GLY A 116 0.16 10.40 -8.14
N CYS A 117 0.34 10.31 -6.81
CA CYS A 117 0.10 9.07 -6.06
C CYS A 117 -1.37 8.60 -6.04
N GLY A 118 -2.32 9.42 -6.54
CA GLY A 118 -3.70 8.99 -6.75
C GLY A 118 -3.84 7.87 -7.80
N ALA A 119 -2.80 7.62 -8.60
CA ALA A 119 -2.74 6.49 -9.52
C ALA A 119 -2.55 5.13 -8.82
N ALA A 120 -2.04 5.12 -7.58
CA ALA A 120 -1.63 3.90 -6.89
C ALA A 120 -2.72 2.79 -6.86
N PRO A 121 -3.97 3.06 -6.43
CA PRO A 121 -5.00 2.00 -6.39
C PRO A 121 -5.53 1.59 -7.77
N LEU A 122 -5.16 2.28 -8.86
CA LEU A 122 -5.67 2.01 -10.21
C LEU A 122 -4.82 1.01 -11.00
N HIS A 123 -3.56 0.78 -10.59
CA HIS A 123 -2.66 -0.18 -11.23
C HIS A 123 -2.99 -1.65 -10.88
N PHE A 124 -3.64 -1.86 -9.73
CA PHE A 124 -3.80 -3.11 -8.98
C PHE A 124 -3.67 -4.42 -9.76
#